data_AF-A0A174UZ22-F1
#
_entry.id   AF-A0A174UZ22-F1
#
_cell.length_a   1.000
_cell.length_b   1.000
_cell.length_c   1.000
_cell.angle_alpha   90.00
_cell.angle_beta   90.00
_cell.angle_gamma   90.00
#
_symmetry.space_group_name_H-M   'P 1'
#
loop_
_entity.id
_entity.type
_entity.pdbx_description
1 polymer ?
#
loop_
_entity_poly.entity_id
_entity_poly.type
_entity_poly.pdbx_seq_one_letter_code
_entity_poly.pdbx_strand_id
1 'polypeptide(L)'
;MLFALLRPAGEGAGLAQVTETVLGRGLGKGVLLLYLLWGLLLLSANARLFALRFLSTSYRNAPLGLFLLTLLGLTLWLVRKPVRVLARTGEVFYLALAIGLGFSLLLGVLQVEPRHILPLWTEDLPGVLSAAVPVLGLFGYVVFAAFLGGNVTRGEGDRRRALWWAAAFCLVLTALQLVCLGNFGPGLTARMDTPFFMMVKGIGIEGTFQRVESVIIALWVFSDLALLNLLAGSCSVLAQSVFSLKERKHAVLPLLLLALAGAWFLFPDAFSLERWMEGPARMGSLLFGFGIPVLLLLVKKLRRQV
;
A
#
# COMPACT_ATOMS: atom_id res chain seq x y z
N MET A 1 0.86 4.65 -17.83
CA MET A 1 1.66 3.45 -18.11
C MET A 1 0.85 2.15 -17.99
N LEU A 2 0.39 1.78 -16.78
CA LEU A 2 -0.52 0.63 -16.58
C LEU A 2 -1.76 0.68 -17.48
N PHE A 3 -2.39 1.85 -17.61
CA PHE A 3 -3.51 2.05 -18.55
C PHE A 3 -3.15 1.81 -20.02
N ALA A 4 -1.90 2.04 -20.44
CA ALA A 4 -1.46 1.79 -21.82
C ALA A 4 -1.19 0.29 -22.05
N LEU A 5 -0.73 -0.44 -21.03
CA LEU A 5 -0.60 -1.90 -21.05
C LEU A 5 -1.97 -2.59 -21.15
N LEU A 6 -2.95 -2.07 -20.40
CA LEU A 6 -4.29 -2.64 -20.25
C LEU A 6 -5.25 -2.24 -21.39
N ARG A 7 -5.04 -1.11 -22.08
CA ARG A 7 -5.93 -0.59 -23.14
C ARG A 7 -6.21 -1.56 -24.31
N PRO A 8 -5.21 -2.26 -24.86
CA PRO A 8 -5.43 -3.13 -26.03
C PRO A 8 -5.67 -4.60 -25.66
N ALA A 9 -5.65 -4.96 -24.37
CA ALA A 9 -6.03 -6.27 -23.92
C ALA A 9 -7.52 -6.22 -23.60
N GLY A 10 -8.32 -6.99 -24.35
CA GLY A 10 -9.79 -6.93 -24.34
C GLY A 10 -10.44 -6.93 -22.94
N GLU A 11 -11.74 -6.64 -22.91
CA GLU A 11 -12.52 -6.61 -21.68
C GLU A 11 -12.33 -7.91 -20.89
N GLY A 12 -11.94 -7.79 -19.61
CA GLY A 12 -11.66 -8.93 -18.73
C GLY A 12 -10.19 -9.33 -18.58
N ALA A 13 -9.26 -8.77 -19.39
CA ALA A 13 -7.85 -9.13 -19.30
C ALA A 13 -7.10 -8.39 -18.16
N GLY A 14 -6.61 -9.14 -17.17
CA GLY A 14 -5.74 -8.64 -16.09
C GLY A 14 -4.26 -8.56 -16.51
N LEU A 15 -3.42 -7.88 -15.72
CA LEU A 15 -1.98 -7.73 -16.02
C LEU A 15 -1.26 -9.09 -16.17
N ALA A 16 -1.76 -10.14 -15.50
CA ALA A 16 -1.24 -11.50 -15.63
C ALA A 16 -1.38 -12.06 -17.06
N GLN A 17 -2.57 -11.96 -17.66
CA GLN A 17 -2.85 -12.42 -19.02
C GLN A 17 -2.10 -11.58 -20.07
N VAL A 18 -1.96 -10.26 -19.84
CA VAL A 18 -1.16 -9.40 -20.71
C VAL A 18 0.30 -9.83 -20.73
N THR A 19 0.85 -10.17 -19.56
CA THR A 19 2.23 -10.63 -19.41
C THR A 19 2.46 -11.94 -20.16
N GLU A 20 1.56 -12.92 -20.01
CA GLU A 20 1.64 -14.19 -20.74
C GLU A 20 1.49 -14.02 -22.25
N THR A 21 0.62 -13.11 -22.71
CA THR A 21 0.40 -12.86 -24.14
C THR A 21 1.61 -12.17 -24.79
N VAL A 22 2.25 -11.24 -24.08
CA VAL A 22 3.41 -10.47 -24.61
C VAL A 22 4.70 -11.26 -24.55
N LEU A 23 4.97 -12.03 -23.48
CA LEU A 23 6.22 -12.77 -23.31
C LEU A 23 6.15 -14.23 -23.76
N GLY A 24 4.95 -14.78 -23.96
CA GLY A 24 4.75 -16.21 -24.17
C GLY A 24 4.66 -16.99 -22.84
N ARG A 25 4.20 -18.25 -22.90
CA ARG A 25 3.86 -19.05 -21.70
C ARG A 25 5.05 -19.31 -20.77
N GLY A 26 6.27 -19.47 -21.29
CA GLY A 26 7.47 -19.75 -20.49
C GLY A 26 7.96 -18.52 -19.72
N LEU A 27 8.45 -17.51 -20.45
CA LEU A 27 8.95 -16.26 -19.86
C LEU A 27 7.88 -15.50 -19.09
N GLY A 28 6.62 -15.53 -19.55
CA GLY A 28 5.48 -14.95 -18.84
C GLY A 28 5.28 -15.56 -17.45
N LYS A 29 5.28 -16.90 -17.33
CA LYS A 29 5.18 -17.58 -16.03
C LYS A 29 6.34 -17.25 -15.11
N GLY A 30 7.57 -17.15 -15.63
CA GLY A 30 8.74 -16.72 -14.86
C GLY A 30 8.57 -15.33 -14.25
N VAL A 31 8.12 -14.36 -15.05
CA VAL A 31 7.85 -12.99 -14.57
C VAL A 31 6.70 -12.96 -13.54
N LEU A 32 5.63 -13.73 -13.77
CA LEU A 32 4.52 -13.83 -12.81
C LEU A 32 4.93 -14.49 -11.49
N LEU A 33 5.79 -15.50 -11.53
CA LEU A 33 6.36 -16.11 -10.32
C LEU A 33 7.21 -15.10 -9.54
N LEU A 34 8.02 -14.30 -10.24
CA LEU A 34 8.82 -13.25 -9.60
C LEU A 34 7.92 -12.19 -8.93
N TYR A 35 6.83 -11.77 -9.58
CA TYR A 35 5.81 -10.90 -8.98
C TYR A 35 5.11 -11.54 -7.78
N LEU A 36 4.86 -12.85 -7.83
CA LEU A 36 4.25 -13.59 -6.71
C LEU A 36 5.18 -13.63 -5.50
N LEU A 37 6.46 -13.94 -5.70
CA LEU A 37 7.45 -13.95 -4.63
C LEU A 37 7.64 -12.56 -4.02
N TRP A 38 7.71 -11.52 -4.86
CA TRP A 38 7.79 -10.14 -4.39
C TRP A 38 6.54 -9.72 -3.60
N GLY A 39 5.35 -10.06 -4.10
CA GLY A 39 4.08 -9.79 -3.42
C GLY A 39 3.96 -10.50 -2.08
N LEU A 40 4.45 -11.74 -1.97
CA LEU A 40 4.52 -12.49 -0.72
C LEU A 40 5.46 -11.82 0.29
N LEU A 41 6.64 -11.38 -0.14
CA LEU A 41 7.59 -10.65 0.73
C LEU A 41 6.96 -9.35 1.25
N LEU A 42 6.32 -8.57 0.38
CA LEU A 42 5.61 -7.36 0.77
C LEU A 42 4.46 -7.67 1.74
N LEU A 43 3.69 -8.74 1.50
CA LEU A 43 2.59 -9.15 2.37
C LEU A 43 3.10 -9.54 3.77
N SER A 44 4.17 -10.32 3.85
CA SER A 44 4.83 -10.69 5.11
C SER A 44 5.36 -9.48 5.87
N ALA A 45 6.09 -8.60 5.18
CA ALA A 45 6.68 -7.41 5.79
C ALA A 45 5.61 -6.45 6.32
N ASN A 46 4.57 -6.17 5.52
CA ASN A 46 3.48 -5.29 5.95
C ASN A 46 2.67 -5.91 7.10
N ALA A 47 2.37 -7.21 7.06
CA ALA A 47 1.67 -7.88 8.16
C ALA A 47 2.46 -7.81 9.48
N ARG A 48 3.78 -8.01 9.43
CA ARG A 48 4.67 -7.88 10.59
C ARG A 48 4.73 -6.43 11.08
N LEU A 49 4.86 -5.47 10.16
CA LEU A 49 4.97 -4.06 10.50
C LEU A 49 3.70 -3.57 11.20
N PHE A 50 2.53 -3.92 10.68
CA PHE A 50 1.26 -3.51 11.27
C PHE A 50 1.06 -4.10 12.67
N ALA A 51 1.43 -5.37 12.85
CA ALA A 51 1.37 -6.00 14.16
C ALA A 51 2.33 -5.34 15.17
N LEU A 52 3.56 -5.01 14.77
CA LEU A 52 4.54 -4.31 15.62
C LEU A 52 4.09 -2.87 15.95
N ARG A 53 3.58 -2.14 14.97
CA ARG A 53 3.06 -0.79 15.15
C ARG A 53 1.95 -0.77 16.21
N PHE A 54 1.02 -1.73 16.15
CA PHE A 54 -0.08 -1.82 17.11
C PHE A 54 0.39 -2.08 18.56
N LEU A 55 1.44 -2.91 18.74
CA LEU A 55 2.05 -3.13 20.06
C LEU A 55 2.69 -1.85 20.62
N SER A 56 3.32 -1.05 19.75
CA SER A 56 3.96 0.20 20.15
C SER A 56 2.95 1.29 20.54
N THR A 57 1.75 1.29 19.94
CA THR A 57 0.77 2.36 20.11
C THR A 57 -0.35 2.07 21.13
N SER A 58 -0.77 0.81 21.31
CA SER A 58 -1.93 0.49 22.19
C SER A 58 -1.65 -0.52 23.31
N TYR A 59 -0.92 -1.60 23.05
CA TYR A 59 -0.77 -2.69 24.04
C TYR A 59 0.66 -3.24 24.10
N ARG A 60 1.43 -2.77 25.08
CA ARG A 60 2.83 -3.19 25.30
C ARG A 60 3.00 -4.68 25.67
N ASN A 61 1.95 -5.34 26.17
CA ASN A 61 2.00 -6.70 26.73
C ASN A 61 1.23 -7.77 25.93
N ALA A 62 0.67 -7.45 24.76
CA ALA A 62 -0.08 -8.42 23.99
C ALA A 62 0.84 -9.27 23.09
N PRO A 63 0.55 -10.57 22.92
CA PRO A 63 1.38 -11.43 22.08
C PRO A 63 1.21 -11.05 20.61
N LEU A 64 2.31 -10.66 19.96
CA LEU A 64 2.38 -10.27 18.54
C LEU A 64 1.68 -11.27 17.61
N GLY A 65 1.79 -12.57 17.93
CA GLY A 65 1.18 -13.64 17.17
C GLY A 65 -0.35 -13.54 17.09
N LEU A 66 -1.04 -13.07 18.15
CA LEU A 66 -2.50 -12.92 18.12
C LEU A 66 -2.92 -11.84 17.12
N PHE A 67 -2.28 -10.67 17.12
CA PHE A 67 -2.59 -9.61 16.16
C PHE A 67 -2.32 -10.01 14.72
N LEU A 68 -1.20 -10.70 14.51
CA LEU A 68 -0.82 -11.13 13.17
C LEU A 68 -1.77 -12.21 12.65
N LEU A 69 -2.15 -13.18 13.49
CA LEU A 69 -3.13 -14.21 13.14
C LEU A 69 -4.53 -13.63 12.90
N THR A 70 -4.98 -12.64 13.68
CA THR A 70 -6.29 -12.00 13.46
C THR A 70 -6.32 -11.20 12.18
N LEU A 71 -5.29 -10.39 11.90
CA LEU A 71 -5.18 -9.63 10.65
C LEU A 71 -5.14 -10.55 9.42
N LEU A 72 -4.32 -11.61 9.45
CA LEU A 72 -4.26 -12.57 8.35
C LEU A 72 -5.53 -13.42 8.25
N GLY A 73 -6.18 -13.75 9.37
CA GLY A 73 -7.45 -14.47 9.41
C GLY A 73 -8.60 -13.66 8.80
N LEU A 74 -8.69 -12.36 9.12
CA LEU A 74 -9.63 -11.45 8.46
C LEU A 74 -9.32 -11.34 6.96
N THR A 75 -8.04 -11.19 6.61
CA THR A 75 -7.60 -11.15 5.20
C THR A 75 -8.00 -12.41 4.45
N LEU A 76 -7.83 -13.59 5.06
CA LEU A 76 -8.24 -14.89 4.49
C LEU A 76 -9.75 -14.92 4.20
N TRP A 77 -10.57 -14.41 5.13
CA TRP A 77 -12.02 -14.40 4.99
C TRP A 77 -12.48 -13.46 3.87
N LEU A 78 -11.92 -12.24 3.80
CA LEU A 78 -12.27 -11.27 2.76
C LEU A 78 -11.78 -11.71 1.37
N VAL A 79 -10.55 -12.21 1.24
CA VAL A 79 -9.94 -12.57 -0.06
C VAL A 79 -10.59 -13.78 -0.71
N ARG A 80 -11.24 -14.66 0.07
CA ARG A 80 -12.03 -15.78 -0.45
C ARG A 80 -13.35 -15.36 -1.09
N LYS A 81 -13.86 -14.17 -0.75
CA LYS A 81 -15.06 -13.61 -1.39
C LYS A 81 -14.71 -13.02 -2.77
N PRO A 82 -15.70 -12.86 -3.66
CA PRO A 82 -15.44 -12.30 -4.99
C PRO A 82 -14.90 -10.86 -4.90
N VAL A 83 -14.14 -10.44 -5.92
CA VAL A 83 -13.48 -9.12 -5.97
C VAL A 83 -14.46 -7.95 -5.77
N ARG A 84 -15.73 -8.11 -6.18
CA ARG A 84 -16.79 -7.11 -5.96
C ARG A 84 -17.03 -6.82 -4.47
N VAL A 85 -16.97 -7.85 -3.62
CA VAL A 85 -17.10 -7.68 -2.17
C VAL A 85 -15.88 -6.93 -1.64
N LEU A 86 -14.68 -7.28 -2.12
CA LEU A 86 -13.47 -6.58 -1.72
C LEU A 86 -13.50 -5.10 -2.10
N ALA A 87 -13.98 -4.76 -3.30
CA ALA A 87 -14.14 -3.37 -3.74
C ALA A 87 -15.14 -2.60 -2.87
N ARG A 88 -16.33 -3.17 -2.60
CA ARG A 88 -17.33 -2.56 -1.72
C ARG A 88 -16.83 -2.37 -0.29
N THR A 89 -16.12 -3.36 0.25
CA THR A 89 -15.51 -3.22 1.58
C THR A 89 -14.42 -2.15 1.57
N GLY A 90 -13.66 -2.04 0.48
CA GLY A 90 -12.70 -0.95 0.27
C GLY A 90 -13.34 0.44 0.27
N GLU A 91 -14.53 0.61 -0.31
CA GLU A 91 -15.28 1.88 -0.26
C GLU A 91 -15.68 2.26 1.18
N VAL A 92 -16.13 1.29 1.98
CA VAL A 92 -16.46 1.50 3.39
C VAL A 92 -15.21 1.89 4.19
N PHE A 93 -14.09 1.17 3.97
CA PHE A 93 -12.81 1.48 4.60
C PHE A 93 -12.31 2.87 4.21
N TYR A 94 -12.42 3.22 2.93
CA TYR A 94 -12.07 4.55 2.43
C TYR A 94 -12.90 5.64 3.11
N LEU A 95 -14.22 5.47 3.22
CA LEU A 95 -15.08 6.46 3.87
C LEU A 95 -14.72 6.63 5.35
N ALA A 96 -14.50 5.54 6.07
CA ALA A 96 -14.10 5.57 7.47
C ALA A 96 -12.75 6.28 7.66
N LEU A 97 -11.78 6.01 6.79
CA LEU A 97 -10.47 6.67 6.80
C LEU A 97 -10.57 8.14 6.41
N ALA A 98 -11.38 8.50 5.42
CA ALA A 98 -11.57 9.88 4.98
C ALA A 98 -12.16 10.73 6.10
N ILE A 99 -13.12 10.20 6.87
CA ILE A 99 -13.68 10.86 8.05
C ILE A 99 -12.61 11.02 9.12
N GLY A 100 -11.87 9.96 9.46
CA GLY A 100 -10.83 10.00 10.48
C GLY A 100 -9.68 10.97 10.14
N LEU A 101 -9.20 10.94 8.90
CA LEU A 101 -8.17 11.84 8.39
C LEU A 101 -8.67 13.28 8.30
N GLY A 102 -9.89 13.49 7.80
CA GLY A 102 -10.50 14.83 7.73
C GLY A 102 -10.65 15.45 9.11
N PHE A 103 -11.09 14.67 10.10
CA PHE A 103 -11.17 15.11 11.49
C PHE A 103 -9.77 15.43 12.07
N SER A 104 -8.79 14.57 11.81
CA SER A 104 -7.40 14.78 12.26
C SER A 104 -6.78 16.04 11.66
N LEU A 105 -7.03 16.29 10.37
CA LEU A 105 -6.58 17.51 9.69
C LEU A 105 -7.25 18.76 10.25
N LEU A 106 -8.57 18.70 10.47
CA LEU A 106 -9.32 19.83 11.02
C LEU A 106 -8.79 20.24 12.40
N LEU A 107 -8.59 19.27 13.30
CA LEU A 107 -8.03 19.55 14.62
C LEU A 107 -6.56 19.95 14.55
N GLY A 108 -5.77 19.31 13.68
CA GLY A 108 -4.36 19.61 13.49
C GLY A 108 -4.11 21.02 12.99
N VAL A 109 -4.95 21.53 12.07
CA VAL A 109 -4.85 22.91 11.54
C VAL A 109 -5.09 23.95 12.64
N LEU A 110 -5.94 23.68 13.61
CA LEU A 110 -6.22 24.61 14.72
C LEU A 110 -5.01 24.82 15.65
N GLN A 111 -4.06 23.87 15.66
CA GLN A 111 -2.86 23.91 16.50
C GLN A 111 -1.60 24.36 15.74
N VAL A 112 -1.71 24.62 14.44
CA VAL A 112 -0.58 25.04 13.60
C VAL A 112 -0.07 26.41 14.04
N GLU A 113 1.20 26.47 14.38
CA GLU A 113 1.90 27.74 14.58
C GLU A 113 2.51 28.21 13.26
N PRO A 114 2.06 29.35 12.69
CA PRO A 114 2.53 29.84 11.39
C PRO A 114 4.04 30.07 11.32
N ARG A 115 4.69 30.27 12.48
CA ARG A 115 6.14 30.48 12.62
C ARG A 115 6.95 29.25 12.22
N HIS A 116 6.40 28.04 12.35
CA HIS A 116 7.07 26.79 11.96
C HIS A 116 7.04 26.52 10.45
N ILE A 117 6.14 27.17 9.71
CA ILE A 117 5.98 27.01 8.25
C ILE A 117 6.94 27.93 7.47
N LEU A 118 7.55 28.91 8.15
CA LEU A 118 8.28 30.03 7.56
C LEU A 118 9.79 29.79 7.33
N PRO A 119 10.21 28.57 7.00
CA PRO A 119 11.07 28.43 5.84
C PRO A 119 10.43 27.47 4.83
N LEU A 120 9.81 28.04 3.79
CA LEU A 120 9.21 27.28 2.67
C LEU A 120 10.26 26.61 1.78
N TRP A 121 11.54 27.00 1.90
CA TRP A 121 12.62 26.51 1.06
C TRP A 121 13.98 26.57 1.76
N THR A 122 14.43 25.44 2.31
CA THR A 122 15.74 25.31 2.97
C THR A 122 16.61 24.21 2.36
N GLU A 123 16.06 23.32 1.53
CA GLU A 123 16.78 22.19 0.93
C GLU A 123 17.13 22.42 -0.54
N ASP A 124 18.27 21.85 -0.95
CA ASP A 124 18.72 21.83 -2.33
C ASP A 124 17.81 20.95 -3.21
N LEU A 125 17.72 21.25 -4.52
CA LEU A 125 16.97 20.44 -5.50
C LEU A 125 17.23 18.92 -5.42
N PRO A 126 18.47 18.43 -5.18
CA PRO A 126 18.73 17.00 -4.99
C PRO A 126 18.05 16.40 -3.76
N GLY A 127 17.94 17.17 -2.67
CA GLY A 127 17.22 16.77 -1.46
C GLY A 127 15.74 16.54 -1.74
N VAL A 128 15.11 17.49 -2.43
CA VAL A 128 13.70 17.39 -2.87
C VAL A 128 13.48 16.18 -3.78
N LEU A 129 14.40 15.92 -4.71
CA LEU A 129 14.30 14.77 -5.61
C LEU A 129 14.43 13.45 -4.84
N SER A 130 15.31 13.40 -3.84
CA SER A 130 15.48 12.22 -2.98
C SER A 130 14.23 11.97 -2.11
N ALA A 131 13.54 13.02 -1.66
CA ALA A 131 12.28 12.93 -0.91
C ALA A 131 11.10 12.42 -1.75
N ALA A 132 11.15 12.58 -3.07
CA ALA A 132 10.14 12.01 -3.97
C ALA A 132 10.27 10.49 -4.14
N VAL A 133 11.46 9.92 -3.96
CA VAL A 133 11.74 8.48 -4.15
C VAL A 133 10.89 7.57 -3.24
N PRO A 134 10.76 7.83 -1.91
CA PRO A 134 9.83 7.08 -1.06
C PRO A 134 8.38 7.09 -1.57
N VAL A 135 7.89 8.26 -2.00
CA VAL A 135 6.51 8.45 -2.48
C VAL A 135 6.30 7.66 -3.78
N LEU A 136 7.28 7.68 -4.69
CA LEU A 136 7.25 6.87 -5.91
C LEU A 136 7.26 5.37 -5.60
N GLY A 137 8.00 4.93 -4.56
CA GLY A 137 7.95 3.55 -4.07
C GLY A 137 6.55 3.12 -3.64
N LEU A 138 5.77 4.03 -3.05
CA LEU A 138 4.37 3.78 -2.65
C LEU A 138 3.48 3.50 -3.86
N PHE A 139 3.69 4.20 -4.98
CA PHE A 139 2.98 3.92 -6.23
C PHE A 139 3.31 2.52 -6.80
N GLY A 140 4.42 1.90 -6.39
CA GLY A 140 4.74 0.52 -6.75
C GLY A 140 3.69 -0.50 -6.29
N TYR A 141 3.02 -0.24 -5.16
CA TYR A 141 1.92 -1.08 -4.67
C TYR A 141 0.68 -1.04 -5.57
N VAL A 142 0.49 0.05 -6.33
CA VAL A 142 -0.64 0.22 -7.26
C VAL A 142 -0.59 -0.80 -8.40
N VAL A 143 0.60 -1.31 -8.75
CA VAL A 143 0.74 -2.38 -9.76
C VAL A 143 0.00 -3.64 -9.32
N PHE A 144 -0.05 -3.94 -8.03
CA PHE A 144 -0.81 -5.10 -7.53
C PHE A 144 -2.31 -4.97 -7.83
N ALA A 145 -2.86 -3.77 -7.68
CA ALA A 145 -4.24 -3.48 -8.07
C ALA A 145 -4.50 -3.76 -9.57
N ALA A 146 -3.51 -3.55 -10.45
CA ALA A 146 -3.64 -3.82 -11.87
C ALA A 146 -3.76 -5.32 -12.20
N PHE A 147 -3.27 -6.23 -11.35
CA PHE A 147 -3.51 -7.67 -11.51
C PHE A 147 -4.97 -8.05 -11.22
N LEU A 148 -5.66 -7.30 -10.36
CA LEU A 148 -7.10 -7.45 -10.11
C LEU A 148 -7.96 -6.81 -11.21
N GLY A 149 -7.36 -5.99 -12.09
CA GLY A 149 -8.04 -5.21 -13.13
C GLY A 149 -8.80 -6.03 -14.18
N GLY A 150 -8.56 -7.35 -14.29
CA GLY A 150 -9.37 -8.23 -15.15
C GLY A 150 -10.82 -8.41 -14.64
N ASN A 151 -11.11 -8.07 -13.39
CA ASN A 151 -12.45 -8.16 -12.80
C ASN A 151 -13.20 -6.81 -12.79
N VAL A 152 -12.64 -5.77 -13.41
CA VAL A 152 -13.21 -4.42 -13.43
C VAL A 152 -13.68 -4.08 -14.84
N THR A 153 -14.97 -3.78 -14.99
CA THR A 153 -15.55 -3.27 -16.24
C THR A 153 -14.97 -1.89 -16.53
N ARG A 154 -14.41 -1.69 -17.73
CA ARG A 154 -13.78 -0.42 -18.12
C ARG A 154 -14.83 0.54 -18.65
N GLY A 155 -14.86 1.76 -18.12
CA GLY A 155 -15.71 2.84 -18.61
C GLY A 155 -14.91 3.92 -19.33
N GLU A 156 -15.55 4.61 -20.28
CA GLU A 156 -14.98 5.83 -20.86
C GLU A 156 -14.80 6.90 -19.76
N GLY A 157 -13.60 7.46 -19.64
CA GLY A 157 -13.26 8.47 -18.63
C GLY A 157 -12.52 7.96 -17.39
N ASP A 158 -12.32 6.65 -17.22
CA ASP A 158 -11.64 6.07 -16.04
C ASP A 158 -10.23 6.60 -15.83
N ARG A 159 -9.49 6.90 -16.90
CA ARG A 159 -8.15 7.50 -16.81
C ARG A 159 -8.19 8.89 -16.16
N ARG A 160 -9.16 9.72 -16.53
CA ARG A 160 -9.30 11.09 -15.99
C ARG A 160 -9.71 11.02 -14.52
N ARG A 161 -10.62 10.11 -14.17
CA ARG A 161 -11.00 9.85 -12.77
C ARG A 161 -9.82 9.36 -11.95
N ALA A 162 -9.06 8.38 -12.44
CA ALA A 162 -7.88 7.87 -11.74
C ALA A 162 -6.80 8.95 -11.53
N LEU A 163 -6.57 9.81 -12.53
CA LEU A 163 -5.66 10.95 -12.38
C LEU A 163 -6.16 11.97 -11.36
N TRP A 164 -7.46 12.27 -11.38
CA TRP A 164 -8.07 13.18 -10.41
C TRP A 164 -7.97 12.64 -8.98
N TRP A 165 -8.25 11.34 -8.79
CA TRP A 165 -8.07 10.67 -7.50
C TRP A 165 -6.61 10.64 -7.04
N ALA A 166 -5.67 10.41 -7.95
CA ALA A 166 -4.25 10.47 -7.63
C ALA A 166 -3.83 11.89 -7.21
N ALA A 167 -4.30 12.92 -7.91
CA ALA A 167 -4.05 14.32 -7.56
C ALA A 167 -4.66 14.69 -6.20
N ALA A 168 -5.90 14.29 -5.94
CA ALA A 168 -6.57 14.49 -4.65
C ALA A 168 -5.81 13.80 -3.52
N PHE A 169 -5.37 12.55 -3.72
CA PHE A 169 -4.57 11.81 -2.74
C PHE A 169 -3.23 12.50 -2.45
N CYS A 170 -2.50 12.93 -3.48
CA CYS A 170 -1.26 13.69 -3.30
C CYS A 170 -1.50 14.99 -2.52
N LEU A 171 -2.57 15.73 -2.84
CA LEU A 171 -2.90 16.99 -2.17
C LEU A 171 -3.23 16.76 -0.69
N VAL A 172 -3.98 15.71 -0.36
CA VAL A 172 -4.27 15.33 1.03
C VAL A 172 -2.99 14.96 1.79
N LEU A 173 -2.09 14.17 1.18
CA LEU A 173 -0.81 13.83 1.80
C LEU A 173 0.06 15.07 2.05
N THR A 174 0.14 15.98 1.07
CA THR A 174 0.87 17.25 1.23
C THR A 174 0.26 18.10 2.35
N ALA A 175 -1.06 18.20 2.44
CA ALA A 175 -1.73 18.92 3.52
C ALA A 175 -1.39 18.30 4.89
N LEU A 176 -1.41 16.96 4.99
CA LEU A 176 -1.05 16.24 6.22
C LEU A 176 0.39 16.52 6.66
N GLN A 177 1.33 16.49 5.71
CA GLN A 177 2.73 16.81 5.99
C GLN A 177 2.91 18.26 6.45
N LEU A 178 2.25 19.22 5.80
CA LEU A 178 2.28 20.63 6.19
C LEU A 178 1.74 20.85 7.60
N VAL A 179 0.64 20.18 7.96
CA VAL A 179 0.07 20.28 9.31
C VAL A 179 0.99 19.64 10.35
N CYS A 180 1.63 18.51 10.05
CA CYS A 180 2.63 17.92 10.96
C CYS A 180 3.82 18.85 11.17
N LEU A 181 4.35 19.43 10.08
CA LEU A 181 5.45 20.39 10.13
C LEU A 181 5.07 21.69 10.86
N GLY A 182 3.86 22.18 10.66
CA GLY A 182 3.35 23.38 11.35
C GLY A 182 3.16 23.19 12.86
N ASN A 183 2.85 21.96 13.30
CA ASN A 183 2.68 21.63 14.71
C ASN A 183 4.02 21.39 15.45
N PHE A 184 4.95 20.64 14.85
CA PHE A 184 6.19 20.25 15.53
C PHE A 184 7.43 21.01 15.09
N GLY A 185 7.38 21.72 13.96
CA GLY A 185 8.55 22.26 13.30
C GLY A 185 9.40 21.20 12.59
N PRO A 186 10.32 21.62 11.69
CA PRO A 186 11.10 20.71 10.85
C PRO A 186 12.10 19.85 11.64
N GLY A 187 12.71 20.39 12.71
CA GLY A 187 13.73 19.70 13.49
C GLY A 187 13.20 18.50 14.31
N LEU A 188 12.01 18.64 14.89
CA LEU A 188 11.36 17.55 15.65
C LEU A 188 10.71 16.55 14.70
N THR A 189 10.08 17.02 13.63
CA THR A 189 9.43 16.14 12.64
C THR A 189 10.44 15.21 11.98
N ALA A 190 11.66 15.70 11.68
CA ALA A 190 12.72 14.89 11.08
C ALA A 190 13.27 13.78 12.00
N ARG A 191 13.06 13.88 13.31
CA ARG A 191 13.53 12.90 14.31
C ARG A 191 12.44 11.94 14.78
N MET A 192 11.21 12.11 14.30
CA MET A 192 10.07 11.28 14.66
C MET A 192 9.80 10.27 13.54
N ASP A 193 9.78 8.99 13.89
CA ASP A 193 9.48 7.92 12.92
C ASP A 193 8.00 7.94 12.46
N THR A 194 7.10 8.45 13.31
CA THR A 194 5.65 8.52 13.04
C THR A 194 5.01 9.87 13.43
N PRO A 195 5.36 10.98 12.74
CA PRO A 195 4.93 12.33 13.13
C PRO A 195 3.41 12.51 13.16
N PHE A 196 2.69 11.90 12.22
CA PHE A 196 1.23 11.97 12.18
C PHE A 196 0.59 11.35 13.42
N PHE A 197 1.04 10.16 13.84
CA PHE A 197 0.50 9.52 15.03
C PHE A 197 0.82 10.33 16.28
N MET A 198 2.04 10.87 16.37
CA MET A 198 2.45 11.77 17.46
C MET A 198 1.59 13.04 17.52
N MET A 199 1.28 13.64 16.36
CA MET A 199 0.36 14.78 16.25
C MET A 199 -1.01 14.42 16.82
N VAL A 200 -1.55 13.28 16.40
CA VAL A 200 -2.84 12.77 16.87
C VAL A 200 -2.84 12.52 18.39
N LYS A 201 -1.73 12.02 18.96
CA LYS A 201 -1.59 11.90 20.43
C LYS A 201 -1.61 13.28 21.09
N GLY A 202 -0.93 14.26 20.50
CA GLY A 202 -0.83 15.63 21.01
C GLY A 202 -2.13 16.44 20.92
N ILE A 203 -3.04 16.09 20.01
CA ILE A 203 -4.33 16.78 19.83
C ILE A 203 -5.30 16.55 21.02
N GLY A 204 -5.01 15.62 21.93
CA GLY A 204 -5.84 15.34 23.10
C GLY A 204 -5.97 16.53 24.06
N ILE A 205 -7.15 17.15 24.11
CA ILE A 205 -7.49 18.17 25.12
C ILE A 205 -7.46 17.52 26.51
N GLU A 206 -6.60 18.03 27.40
CA GLU A 206 -6.53 17.58 28.80
C GLU A 206 -7.93 17.61 29.44
N GLY A 207 -8.36 16.47 29.98
CA GLY A 207 -9.60 16.36 30.77
C GLY A 207 -10.86 15.86 30.05
N THR A 208 -11.00 15.92 28.70
CA THR A 208 -12.25 15.48 28.03
C THR A 208 -12.08 14.65 26.74
N PHE A 209 -11.01 14.85 25.95
CA PHE A 209 -10.82 14.19 24.64
C PHE A 209 -9.52 13.39 24.51
N GLN A 210 -9.02 12.77 25.58
CA GLN A 210 -7.83 11.91 25.53
C GLN A 210 -7.99 10.63 24.67
N ARG A 211 -9.21 10.24 24.30
CA ARG A 211 -9.48 8.99 23.55
C ARG A 211 -9.58 9.15 22.03
N VAL A 212 -9.44 10.37 21.50
CA VAL A 212 -9.46 10.62 20.04
C VAL A 212 -8.33 9.86 19.34
N GLU A 213 -7.17 9.76 19.99
CA GLU A 213 -6.04 8.95 19.53
C GLU A 213 -6.45 7.49 19.29
N SER A 214 -7.13 6.86 20.26
CA SER A 214 -7.54 5.46 20.16
C SER A 214 -8.51 5.23 19.00
N VAL A 215 -9.41 6.19 18.74
CA VAL A 215 -10.36 6.13 17.61
C VAL A 215 -9.62 6.21 16.28
N ILE A 216 -8.66 7.13 16.15
CA ILE A 216 -7.89 7.28 14.90
C ILE A 216 -7.01 6.06 14.64
N ILE A 217 -6.37 5.51 15.68
CA ILE A 217 -5.61 4.24 15.56
C ILE A 217 -6.53 3.10 15.13
N ALA A 218 -7.73 2.99 15.71
CA ALA A 218 -8.70 1.96 15.33
C ALA A 218 -9.15 2.11 13.87
N LEU A 219 -9.41 3.34 13.41
CA LEU A 219 -9.76 3.61 12.01
C LEU A 219 -8.60 3.26 11.07
N TRP A 220 -7.36 3.43 11.51
CA TRP A 220 -6.18 3.12 10.70
C TRP A 220 -6.05 1.64 10.32
N VAL A 221 -6.54 0.74 11.19
CA VAL A 221 -6.56 -0.71 10.92
C VAL A 221 -7.31 -1.03 9.63
N PHE A 222 -8.30 -0.22 9.24
CA PHE A 222 -9.00 -0.40 7.97
C PHE A 222 -8.10 -0.15 6.76
N SER A 223 -7.15 0.79 6.86
CA SER A 223 -6.14 1.05 5.82
C SER A 223 -5.20 -0.14 5.66
N ASP A 224 -4.71 -0.64 6.80
CA ASP A 224 -3.80 -1.78 6.85
C ASP A 224 -4.49 -3.04 6.29
N LEU A 225 -5.74 -3.29 6.69
CA LEU A 225 -6.57 -4.37 6.14
C LEU A 225 -6.82 -4.18 4.65
N ALA A 226 -7.11 -2.97 4.16
CA ALA A 226 -7.29 -2.72 2.74
C ALA A 226 -6.04 -3.12 1.94
N LEU A 227 -4.85 -2.74 2.41
CA LEU A 227 -3.58 -3.06 1.77
C LEU A 227 -3.28 -4.57 1.79
N LEU A 228 -3.44 -5.23 2.94
CA LEU A 228 -3.22 -6.67 3.05
C LEU A 228 -4.16 -7.45 2.12
N ASN A 229 -5.43 -7.06 2.06
CA ASN A 229 -6.39 -7.69 1.16
C ASN A 229 -6.08 -7.44 -0.32
N LEU A 230 -5.60 -6.24 -0.68
CA LEU A 230 -5.16 -5.94 -2.04
C LEU A 230 -3.98 -6.84 -2.44
N LEU A 231 -2.95 -6.93 -1.59
CA LEU A 231 -1.76 -7.74 -1.83
C LEU A 231 -2.10 -9.23 -1.88
N ALA A 232 -2.79 -9.76 -0.88
CA ALA A 232 -3.19 -11.17 -0.82
C ALA A 232 -4.13 -11.54 -1.98
N GLY A 233 -5.05 -10.65 -2.34
CA GLY A 233 -5.95 -10.85 -3.48
C GLY A 233 -5.21 -10.89 -4.82
N SER A 234 -4.22 -10.01 -4.99
CA SER A 234 -3.37 -9.97 -6.19
C SER A 234 -2.46 -11.20 -6.29
N CYS A 235 -1.83 -11.59 -5.17
CA CYS A 235 -1.02 -12.81 -5.08
C CYS A 235 -1.85 -14.06 -5.38
N SER A 236 -3.11 -14.10 -4.96
CA SER A 236 -4.00 -15.22 -5.26
C SER A 236 -4.32 -15.34 -6.75
N VAL A 237 -4.47 -14.22 -7.47
CA VAL A 237 -4.63 -14.20 -8.94
C VAL A 237 -3.33 -14.62 -9.63
N LEU A 238 -2.18 -14.12 -9.17
CA LEU A 238 -0.87 -14.51 -9.69
C LEU A 238 -0.60 -16.00 -9.53
N ALA A 239 -0.86 -16.55 -8.34
CA ALA A 239 -0.73 -17.98 -8.07
C ALA A 239 -1.68 -18.82 -8.95
N GLN A 240 -2.90 -18.33 -9.19
CA GLN A 240 -3.83 -18.99 -10.10
C GLN A 240 -3.26 -19.08 -11.53
N SER A 241 -2.65 -18.01 -12.05
CA SER A 241 -2.02 -18.00 -13.37
C SER A 241 -0.78 -18.90 -13.44
N VAL A 242 0.12 -18.81 -12.46
CA VAL A 242 1.39 -19.56 -12.43
C VAL A 242 1.15 -21.06 -12.31
N PHE A 243 0.35 -21.48 -11.33
CA PHE A 243 0.06 -22.88 -11.02
C PHE A 243 -1.15 -23.43 -11.79
N SER A 244 -1.79 -22.60 -12.63
CA SER A 244 -2.94 -22.99 -13.45
C SER A 244 -4.09 -23.60 -12.62
N LEU A 245 -4.36 -23.00 -11.45
CA LEU A 245 -5.38 -23.50 -10.50
C LEU A 245 -6.80 -23.21 -10.99
N LYS A 246 -7.71 -24.17 -10.77
CA LYS A 246 -9.14 -24.03 -11.13
C LYS A 246 -9.82 -22.90 -10.36
N GLU A 247 -9.53 -22.75 -9.07
CA GLU A 247 -10.11 -21.66 -8.26
C GLU A 247 -9.06 -20.89 -7.47
N ARG A 248 -9.20 -19.55 -7.50
CA ARG A 248 -8.43 -18.62 -6.68
C ARG A 248 -8.50 -18.94 -5.18
N LYS A 249 -9.64 -19.43 -4.69
CA LYS A 249 -9.91 -19.67 -3.26
C LYS A 249 -8.97 -20.69 -2.62
N HIS A 250 -8.48 -21.65 -3.41
CA HIS A 250 -7.55 -22.69 -2.94
C HIS A 250 -6.13 -22.15 -2.76
N ALA A 251 -5.73 -21.14 -3.53
CA ALA A 251 -4.41 -20.50 -3.42
C ALA A 251 -4.30 -19.58 -2.20
N VAL A 252 -5.41 -19.03 -1.71
CA VAL A 252 -5.38 -18.03 -0.62
C VAL A 252 -4.78 -18.59 0.67
N LEU A 253 -5.16 -19.81 1.05
CA LEU A 253 -4.70 -20.43 2.29
C LEU A 253 -3.18 -20.67 2.32
N PRO A 254 -2.58 -21.39 1.33
CA PRO A 254 -1.14 -21.60 1.34
C PRO A 254 -0.37 -20.28 1.24
N LEU A 255 -0.86 -19.30 0.48
CA LEU A 255 -0.20 -17.98 0.39
C LEU A 255 -0.17 -17.25 1.74
N LEU A 256 -1.27 -17.28 2.50
CA LEU A 256 -1.31 -16.62 3.81
C LEU A 256 -0.51 -17.37 4.87
N LEU A 257 -0.43 -18.70 4.79
CA LEU A 257 0.47 -19.49 5.65
C LEU A 257 1.94 -19.22 5.33
N LEU A 258 2.29 -19.11 4.05
CA LEU A 258 3.63 -18.68 3.64
C LEU A 258 3.92 -17.25 4.08
N ALA A 259 2.93 -16.35 4.00
CA ALA A 259 3.09 -14.98 4.47
C ALA A 259 3.30 -14.91 5.99
N LEU A 260 2.57 -15.72 6.76
CA LEU A 260 2.72 -15.89 8.21
C LEU A 260 4.12 -16.42 8.55
N ALA A 261 4.57 -17.48 7.88
CA ALA A 261 5.91 -18.03 8.07
C ALA A 261 6.98 -16.98 7.72
N GLY A 262 6.85 -16.29 6.58
CA GLY A 262 7.75 -15.22 6.18
C GLY A 262 7.79 -14.08 7.19
N ALA A 263 6.64 -13.68 7.74
CA ALA A 263 6.57 -12.64 8.76
C ALA A 263 7.28 -13.04 10.07
N TRP A 264 7.34 -14.33 10.39
CA TRP A 264 8.01 -14.83 11.59
C TRP A 264 9.50 -15.08 11.38
N PHE A 265 9.88 -15.66 10.24
CA PHE A 265 11.25 -16.10 9.97
C PHE A 265 12.13 -15.03 9.32
N LEU A 266 11.60 -14.20 8.43
CA LEU A 266 12.39 -13.20 7.70
C LEU A 266 12.62 -11.91 8.51
N PHE A 267 11.75 -11.63 9.48
CA PHE A 267 11.71 -10.36 10.20
C PHE A 267 11.58 -10.56 11.72
N PRO A 268 12.65 -11.01 12.40
CA PRO A 268 12.61 -11.27 13.83
C PRO A 268 12.37 -9.97 14.62
N ASP A 269 13.01 -8.87 14.22
CA ASP A 269 13.06 -7.62 14.97
C ASP A 269 12.43 -6.44 14.20
N ALA A 270 11.94 -5.44 14.94
CA ALA A 270 11.38 -4.22 14.33
C ALA A 270 12.43 -3.45 13.52
N PHE A 271 13.68 -3.38 14.03
CA PHE A 271 14.77 -2.68 13.36
C PHE A 271 15.18 -3.32 12.03
N SER A 272 15.24 -4.66 11.97
CA SER A 272 15.57 -5.36 10.72
C SER A 272 14.47 -5.20 9.68
N LEU A 273 13.21 -5.19 10.11
CA LEU A 273 12.07 -4.92 9.26
C LEU A 273 12.07 -3.49 8.70
N GLU A 274 12.33 -2.50 9.55
CA GLU A 274 12.36 -1.09 9.16
C GLU A 274 13.48 -0.82 8.14
N ARG A 275 14.69 -1.31 8.41
CA ARG A 275 15.81 -1.24 7.47
C ARG A 275 15.51 -1.92 6.13
N TRP A 276 14.79 -3.04 6.16
CA TRP A 276 14.36 -3.73 4.94
C TRP A 276 13.31 -2.92 4.17
N MET A 277 12.38 -2.26 4.87
CA MET A 277 11.35 -1.44 4.25
C MET A 277 11.88 -0.13 3.66
N GLU A 278 12.86 0.48 4.30
CA GLU A 278 13.46 1.73 3.84
C GLU A 278 14.37 1.56 2.62
N GLY A 279 15.14 0.48 2.55
CA GLY A 279 16.07 0.22 1.45
C GLY A 279 15.52 -0.79 0.44
N PRO A 280 15.68 -2.10 0.67
CA PRO A 280 15.31 -3.16 -0.26
C PRO A 280 13.85 -3.11 -0.75
N ALA A 281 12.88 -2.89 0.13
CA ALA A 281 11.46 -2.86 -0.25
C ALA A 281 11.13 -1.65 -1.12
N ARG A 282 11.74 -0.49 -0.84
CA ARG A 282 11.59 0.73 -1.63
C ARG A 282 12.15 0.53 -3.03
N MET A 283 13.40 0.07 -3.13
CA MET A 283 14.05 -0.19 -4.42
C MET A 283 13.33 -1.27 -5.22
N GLY A 284 12.95 -2.36 -4.57
CA GLY A 284 12.18 -3.43 -5.20
C GLY A 284 10.80 -2.93 -5.67
N SER A 285 10.09 -2.13 -4.88
CA SER A 285 8.79 -1.58 -5.29
C SER A 285 8.92 -0.63 -6.49
N LEU A 286 10.02 0.11 -6.61
CA LEU A 286 10.33 0.90 -7.81
C LEU A 286 10.62 0.01 -9.03
N LEU A 287 11.43 -1.03 -8.87
CA LEU A 287 11.78 -1.96 -9.96
C LEU A 287 10.57 -2.77 -10.44
N PHE A 288 9.82 -3.37 -9.53
CA PHE A 288 8.62 -4.15 -9.84
C PHE A 288 7.43 -3.26 -10.22
N GLY A 289 7.37 -2.04 -9.69
CA GLY A 289 6.31 -1.07 -9.95
C GLY A 289 6.44 -0.35 -11.30
N PHE A 290 7.66 0.07 -11.65
CA PHE A 290 7.93 0.85 -12.86
C PHE A 290 8.84 0.10 -13.83
N GLY A 291 9.94 -0.48 -13.38
CA GLY A 291 10.92 -1.13 -14.25
C GLY A 291 10.33 -2.24 -15.12
N ILE A 292 9.73 -3.26 -14.51
CA ILE A 292 9.18 -4.42 -15.24
C ILE A 292 7.99 -4.02 -16.14
N PRO A 293 7.03 -3.20 -15.71
CA PRO A 293 5.96 -2.77 -16.60
C PRO A 293 6.49 -1.91 -17.79
N VAL A 294 7.63 -1.20 -17.65
CA VAL A 294 8.21 -0.38 -18.74
C VAL A 294 8.85 -1.32 -19.74
N LEU A 295 9.60 -2.30 -19.28
CA LEU A 295 10.17 -3.36 -20.11
C LEU A 295 9.08 -4.11 -20.89
N LEU A 296 7.95 -4.45 -20.24
CA LEU A 296 6.80 -5.05 -20.91
C LEU A 296 6.20 -4.17 -22.01
N LEU A 297 6.12 -2.85 -21.79
CA LEU A 297 5.67 -1.90 -22.83
C LEU A 297 6.63 -1.82 -24.00
N LEU A 298 7.94 -1.80 -23.73
CA LEU A 298 8.97 -1.76 -24.76
C LEU A 298 8.94 -3.02 -25.62
N VAL A 299 8.96 -4.21 -25.00
CA VAL A 299 8.87 -5.50 -25.70
C VAL A 299 7.61 -5.58 -26.54
N LYS A 300 6.47 -5.12 -26.01
CA LYS A 300 5.20 -5.07 -26.75
C LYS A 300 5.25 -4.13 -27.95
N LYS A 301 5.94 -2.98 -27.85
CA LYS A 301 6.10 -2.03 -28.95
C LYS A 301 6.99 -2.61 -30.04
N LEU A 302 8.10 -3.25 -29.67
CA LEU A 302 8.98 -3.95 -30.61
C LEU A 302 8.24 -5.08 -31.34
N ARG A 303 7.49 -5.92 -30.64
CA ARG A 303 6.76 -7.05 -31.26
C ARG A 303 5.54 -6.64 -32.10
N ARG A 304 5.08 -5.38 -32.00
CA ARG A 304 4.05 -4.82 -32.91
C ARG A 304 4.65 -4.20 -34.17
N GLN A 305 5.96 -4.00 -34.21
CA GLN A 305 6.69 -3.47 -35.36
C GLN A 305 7.35 -4.58 -36.21
N VAL A 306 7.35 -5.82 -35.73
CA VAL A 306 7.72 -7.04 -36.46
C VAL A 306 6.44 -7.73 -36.92
#